data_AF-A0A9X2DYK2-F1
#
_entry.id   AF-A0A9X2DYK2-F1
#
_cell.length_a   1.000
_cell.length_b   1.000
_cell.length_c   1.000
_cell.angle_alpha   90.00
_cell.angle_beta   90.00
_cell.angle_gamma   90.00
#
_symmetry.space_group_name_H-M   'P 1'
#
loop_
_entity.id
_entity.type
_entity.pdbx_description
1 polymer ?
#
loop_
_entity_poly.entity_id
_entity_poly.type
_entity_poly.pdbx_seq_one_letter_code
_entity_poly.pdbx_strand_id
1 'polypeptide(L)'
;MSEPTRDRPTARRRVAPRRLAALASGVVALAGLALLALVPLQYATLTREGFDAACLASVGRVPAEEGELLRGSWSWWPLGASCDWTLLDGTVIRILPDWSTTAVAITGAALLLVGIVGAALALLVRRRARQAPAEGSGS
;
A
#
# COMPACT_ATOMS: atom_id res chain seq x y z
N MET A 1 -16.33 -1.89 -63.88
CA MET A 1 -17.46 -1.83 -62.94
C MET A 1 -16.86 -2.18 -61.59
N SER A 2 -16.60 -1.16 -60.77
CA SER A 2 -15.71 -1.26 -59.60
C SER A 2 -16.50 -1.70 -58.37
N GLU A 3 -16.01 -2.74 -57.71
CA GLU A 3 -16.56 -3.33 -56.49
C GLU A 3 -16.34 -2.35 -55.31
N PRO A 4 -17.40 -1.97 -54.56
CA PRO A 4 -17.23 -1.06 -53.44
C PRO A 4 -16.65 -1.83 -52.24
N THR A 5 -15.42 -1.51 -51.90
CA THR A 5 -14.73 -1.91 -50.67
C THR A 5 -15.59 -1.54 -49.46
N ARG A 6 -16.15 -2.55 -48.78
CA ARG A 6 -16.82 -2.39 -47.49
C ARG A 6 -15.77 -2.05 -46.43
N ASP A 7 -15.66 -0.77 -46.09
CA ASP A 7 -14.98 -0.33 -44.88
C ASP A 7 -15.60 -1.04 -43.67
N ARG A 8 -14.81 -1.91 -43.02
CA ARG A 8 -15.18 -2.50 -41.73
C ARG A 8 -15.14 -1.38 -40.69
N PRO A 9 -16.24 -1.06 -39.99
CA PRO A 9 -16.17 -0.15 -38.87
C PRO A 9 -15.25 -0.79 -37.82
N THR A 10 -14.16 -0.11 -37.50
CA THR A 10 -13.30 -0.43 -36.36
C THR A 10 -14.17 -0.38 -35.11
N ALA A 11 -14.61 -1.55 -34.65
CA ALA A 11 -15.41 -1.70 -33.46
C ALA A 11 -14.59 -1.24 -32.25
N ARG A 12 -14.71 0.05 -31.89
CA ARG A 12 -14.26 0.57 -30.60
C ARG A 12 -14.94 -0.28 -29.53
N ARG A 13 -14.17 -1.22 -28.97
CA ARG A 13 -14.59 -2.17 -27.95
C ARG A 13 -15.00 -1.36 -26.71
N ARG A 14 -16.29 -1.00 -26.62
CA ARG A 14 -16.83 -0.26 -25.47
C ARG A 14 -16.65 -1.14 -24.24
N VAL A 15 -15.62 -0.85 -23.45
CA VAL A 15 -15.41 -1.53 -22.17
C VAL A 15 -16.59 -1.14 -21.29
N ALA A 16 -17.41 -2.11 -20.91
CA ALA A 16 -18.54 -1.85 -20.02
C ALA A 16 -18.02 -1.20 -18.73
N PRO A 17 -18.66 -0.13 -18.21
CA PRO A 17 -18.18 0.62 -17.05
C PRO A 17 -17.92 -0.26 -15.82
N ARG A 18 -18.64 -1.39 -15.71
CA ARG A 18 -18.44 -2.43 -14.68
C ARG A 18 -17.08 -3.12 -14.72
N ARG A 19 -16.43 -3.23 -15.89
CA ARG A 19 -15.08 -3.80 -16.00
C ARG A 19 -14.03 -2.79 -15.55
N LEU A 20 -14.21 -1.52 -15.87
CA LEU A 20 -13.34 -0.44 -15.40
C LEU A 20 -13.40 -0.31 -13.87
N ALA A 21 -14.59 -0.35 -13.27
CA ALA A 21 -14.74 -0.31 -11.81
C ALA A 21 -14.03 -1.48 -11.10
N ALA A 22 -14.12 -2.69 -11.65
CA ALA A 22 -13.44 -3.86 -11.08
C ALA A 22 -11.91 -3.81 -11.25
N LEU A 23 -11.43 -3.26 -12.38
CA LEU A 23 -10.00 -3.03 -12.58
C LEU A 23 -9.49 -1.95 -11.63
N ALA A 24 -10.23 -0.85 -11.49
CA ALA A 24 -9.88 0.23 -10.57
C ALA A 24 -9.81 -0.27 -9.12
N SER A 25 -10.79 -1.05 -8.65
CA SER A 25 -10.74 -1.64 -7.32
C SER A 25 -9.56 -2.59 -7.13
N GLY A 26 -9.22 -3.36 -8.17
CA GLY A 26 -8.04 -4.22 -8.17
C GLY A 26 -6.73 -3.43 -8.07
N VAL A 27 -6.60 -2.36 -8.83
CA VAL A 27 -5.43 -1.46 -8.78
C VAL A 27 -5.30 -0.80 -7.41
N VAL A 28 -6.40 -0.33 -6.83
CA VAL A 28 -6.42 0.25 -5.48
C VAL A 28 -6.01 -0.77 -4.41
N ALA A 29 -6.51 -2.00 -4.50
CA ALA A 29 -6.11 -3.08 -3.60
C ALA A 29 -4.61 -3.37 -3.69
N LEU A 30 -4.09 -3.49 -4.92
CA LEU A 30 -2.67 -3.75 -5.17
C LEU A 30 -1.78 -2.61 -4.66
N ALA A 31 -2.18 -1.35 -4.86
CA ALA A 31 -1.47 -0.20 -4.33
C ALA A 31 -1.44 -0.22 -2.79
N GLY A 32 -2.57 -0.51 -2.15
CA GLY A 32 -2.64 -0.65 -0.69
C GLY A 32 -1.73 -1.77 -0.16
N LEU A 33 -1.74 -2.93 -0.82
CA LEU A 33 -0.86 -4.05 -0.49
C LEU A 33 0.62 -3.70 -0.65
N ALA A 34 0.97 -3.01 -1.75
CA ALA A 34 2.35 -2.58 -1.99
C ALA A 34 2.85 -1.63 -0.90
N LEU A 35 2.03 -0.67 -0.47
CA LEU A 35 2.37 0.23 0.64
C LEU A 35 2.53 -0.53 1.97
N LEU A 36 1.64 -1.48 2.26
CA LEU A 36 1.76 -2.32 3.45
C LEU A 36 3.01 -3.19 3.44
N ALA A 37 3.39 -3.71 2.27
CA ALA A 37 4.58 -4.54 2.11
C ALA A 37 5.89 -3.76 2.35
N LEU A 38 5.87 -2.42 2.29
CA LEU A 38 7.03 -1.60 2.66
C LEU A 38 7.44 -1.79 4.12
N VAL A 39 6.50 -2.05 5.04
CA VAL A 39 6.79 -2.21 6.46
C VAL A 39 7.67 -3.45 6.73
N PRO A 40 7.27 -4.69 6.37
CA PRO A 40 8.12 -5.86 6.56
C PRO A 40 9.39 -5.79 5.70
N LEU A 41 9.34 -5.14 4.54
CA LEU A 41 10.54 -4.92 3.73
C LEU A 41 11.56 -4.04 4.46
N GLN A 42 11.11 -2.91 5.02
CA GLN A 42 11.93 -2.00 5.81
C GLN A 42 12.52 -2.71 7.03
N TYR A 43 11.69 -3.47 7.77
CA TYR A 43 12.16 -4.28 8.90
C TYR A 43 13.24 -5.29 8.49
N ALA A 44 13.03 -6.03 7.40
CA ALA A 44 13.99 -7.02 6.92
C ALA A 44 15.32 -6.38 6.49
N THR A 45 15.28 -5.22 5.82
CA THR A 45 16.49 -4.46 5.45
C THR A 45 17.25 -4.02 6.70
N LEU A 46 16.58 -3.38 7.67
CA LEU A 46 17.20 -2.93 8.91
C LEU A 46 17.76 -4.08 9.76
N THR A 47 17.10 -5.23 9.75
CA THR A 47 17.59 -6.42 10.47
C THR A 47 18.89 -6.96 9.85
N ARG A 48 19.07 -6.81 8.54
CA ARG A 48 20.30 -7.24 7.84
C ARG A 48 21.44 -6.24 7.98
N GLU A 49 21.13 -4.95 7.90
CA GLU A 49 22.12 -3.87 8.00
C GLU A 49 22.52 -3.56 9.45
N GLY A 50 21.66 -3.92 10.41
CA GLY A 50 21.82 -3.62 11.82
C GLY A 50 21.11 -2.31 12.19
N PHE A 51 20.31 -2.36 13.27
CA PHE A 51 19.58 -1.17 13.74
C PHE A 51 20.52 -0.06 14.22
N ASP A 52 21.69 -0.41 14.78
CA ASP A 52 22.69 0.56 15.22
C ASP A 52 23.24 1.37 14.04
N ALA A 53 23.55 0.68 12.93
CA ALA A 53 24.03 1.32 11.70
C ALA A 53 22.98 2.28 11.12
N ALA A 54 21.70 1.90 11.17
CA ALA A 54 20.61 2.77 10.73
C ALA A 54 20.45 4.02 11.63
N CYS A 55 20.63 3.88 12.95
CA CYS A 55 20.62 5.01 13.89
C CYS A 55 21.80 5.96 13.65
N LEU A 56 23.00 5.44 13.36
CA LEU A 56 24.18 6.25 13.04
C LEU A 56 24.07 6.93 11.67
N ALA A 57 23.49 6.24 10.68
CA ALA A 57 23.32 6.75 9.31
C ALA A 57 22.19 7.77 9.19
N SER A 58 21.31 7.92 10.18
CA SER A 58 20.35 9.03 10.24
C SER A 58 21.03 10.34 10.64
N VAL A 59 21.91 10.84 9.76
CA VAL A 59 22.81 12.02 9.92
C VAL A 59 22.09 13.34 10.24
N GLY A 60 20.75 13.36 10.34
CA GLY A 60 19.94 14.53 10.66
C GLY A 60 19.16 14.46 11.98
N ARG A 61 19.20 13.34 12.71
CA ARG A 61 18.56 13.16 14.03
C ARG A 61 19.53 12.66 15.09
N VAL A 62 20.81 13.03 15.00
CA VAL A 62 21.73 12.95 16.13
C VAL A 62 21.65 14.30 16.84
N PRO A 63 20.95 14.41 17.98
CA PRO A 63 20.97 15.63 18.77
C PRO A 63 22.40 16.09 19.06
N ALA A 64 22.61 17.40 18.87
CA ALA A 64 23.94 18.01 19.02
C ALA A 64 24.54 17.89 20.43
N GLU A 65 23.73 17.49 21.41
CA GLU A 65 24.05 17.34 22.84
C GLU A 65 24.42 15.88 23.22
N GLU A 66 24.37 14.93 22.27
CA GLU A 66 24.49 13.49 22.56
C GLU A 66 25.92 12.95 22.52
N GLY A 67 26.16 11.94 23.37
CA GLY A 67 27.39 11.16 23.44
C GLY A 67 27.33 9.92 22.55
N GLU A 68 27.25 8.74 23.15
CA GLU A 68 27.39 7.45 22.46
C GLU A 68 26.03 6.77 22.20
N LEU A 69 25.88 6.15 21.03
CA LEU A 69 24.72 5.30 20.73
C LEU A 69 24.80 4.02 21.58
N LEU A 70 23.80 3.78 22.42
CA LEU A 70 23.73 2.54 23.20
C LEU A 70 23.19 1.40 22.35
N ARG A 71 22.07 1.63 21.66
CA ARG A 71 21.37 0.61 20.89
C ARG A 71 20.30 1.17 19.94
N GLY A 72 20.24 0.62 18.75
CA GLY A 72 19.12 0.66 17.83
C GLY A 72 18.19 -0.54 18.01
N SER A 73 16.89 -0.30 17.87
CA SER A 73 15.86 -1.33 17.96
C SER A 73 14.70 -1.01 17.02
N TRP A 74 13.80 -1.97 16.81
CA TRP A 74 12.58 -1.74 16.05
C TRP A 74 11.40 -1.46 16.98
N SER A 75 10.67 -0.38 16.69
CA SER A 75 9.39 -0.06 17.33
C SER A 75 8.25 -0.46 16.41
N TRP A 76 7.24 -1.11 16.98
CA TRP A 76 6.00 -1.46 16.29
C TRP A 76 4.95 -0.34 16.38
N TRP A 77 5.14 0.64 17.27
CA TRP A 77 4.24 1.77 17.44
C TRP A 77 4.91 2.98 18.10
N PRO A 78 5.26 4.03 17.34
CA PRO A 78 5.17 4.17 15.88
C PRO A 78 6.10 3.18 15.16
N LEU A 79 5.77 2.79 13.92
CA LEU A 79 6.58 1.89 13.10
C LEU A 79 7.90 2.55 12.69
N GLY A 80 9.03 1.94 13.04
CA GLY A 80 10.35 2.40 12.59
C GLY A 80 11.50 2.01 13.52
N ALA A 81 12.69 2.51 13.23
CA ALA A 81 13.85 2.36 14.10
C ALA A 81 13.75 3.32 15.31
N SER A 82 13.99 2.79 16.50
CA SER A 82 14.11 3.52 17.77
C SER A 82 15.55 3.45 18.22
N CYS A 83 16.10 4.57 18.71
CA CYS A 83 17.51 4.67 19.09
C CYS A 83 17.64 5.13 20.54
N ASP A 84 18.39 4.40 21.34
CA ASP A 84 18.74 4.76 22.72
C ASP A 84 20.15 5.37 22.72
N TRP A 85 20.29 6.58 23.26
CA TRP A 85 21.52 7.35 23.31
C TRP A 85 21.89 7.68 24.75
N THR A 86 23.19 7.71 25.05
CA THR A 86 23.70 8.34 26.28
C THR A 86 24.20 9.74 25.96
N LEU A 87 23.73 10.73 26.71
CA LEU A 87 24.21 12.10 26.60
C LEU A 87 25.56 12.27 27.31
N LEU A 88 26.21 13.41 27.08
CA LEU A 88 27.47 13.77 27.71
C LEU A 88 27.40 13.85 29.24
N ASP A 89 26.19 14.05 29.81
CA ASP A 89 25.92 14.06 31.24
C ASP A 89 25.59 12.67 31.83
N GLY A 90 25.65 11.62 31.00
CA GLY A 90 25.34 10.24 31.40
C GLY A 90 23.84 9.93 31.45
N THR A 91 22.96 10.87 31.11
CA THR A 91 21.53 10.58 30.99
C THR A 91 21.27 9.72 29.76
N VAL A 92 20.26 8.86 29.82
CA VAL A 92 19.85 8.01 28.69
C VAL A 92 18.54 8.53 28.14
N ILE A 93 18.54 8.85 26.85
CA ILE A 93 17.32 9.23 26.13
C ILE A 93 16.97 8.20 25.07
N ARG A 94 15.68 8.11 24.78
CA ARG A 94 15.13 7.27 23.71
C ARG A 94 14.50 8.15 22.65
N ILE A 95 15.02 8.07 21.44
CA ILE A 95 14.46 8.70 20.25
C ILE A 95 13.53 7.71 19.57
N LEU A 96 12.24 8.03 19.55
CA LEU A 96 11.23 7.25 18.83
C LEU A 96 11.27 7.55 17.33
N PRO A 97 10.83 6.60 16.49
CA PRO A 97 10.64 6.86 15.07
C PRO A 97 9.52 7.86 14.81
N ASP A 98 9.62 8.56 13.67
CA ASP A 98 8.56 9.43 13.17
C ASP A 98 7.30 8.63 12.78
N TRP A 99 6.16 9.33 12.77
CA TRP A 99 4.87 8.75 12.36
C TRP A 99 4.72 8.50 10.86
N SER A 100 5.71 8.85 10.03
CA SER A 100 5.63 8.76 8.58
C SER A 100 5.40 7.33 8.07
N THR A 101 6.21 6.37 8.52
CA THR A 101 6.03 4.94 8.17
C THR A 101 4.68 4.41 8.67
N THR A 102 4.25 4.84 9.87
CA THR A 102 2.95 4.46 10.43
C THR A 102 1.80 5.00 9.58
N ALA A 103 1.87 6.25 9.14
CA ALA A 103 0.88 6.87 8.26
C ALA A 103 0.80 6.18 6.89
N VAL A 104 1.95 5.79 6.32
CA VAL A 104 2.00 5.01 5.07
C VAL A 104 1.35 3.64 5.27
N ALA A 105 1.62 2.95 6.37
CA ALA A 105 1.02 1.65 6.68
C ALA A 105 -0.51 1.74 6.83
N ILE A 106 -0.99 2.75 7.57
CA ILE A 106 -2.43 3.00 7.74
C ILE A 106 -3.09 3.30 6.39
N THR A 107 -2.46 4.15 5.56
CA THR A 107 -2.96 4.48 4.22
C THR A 107 -3.02 3.23 3.33
N GLY A 108 -1.98 2.40 3.37
CA GLY A 108 -1.92 1.12 2.68
C GLY A 108 -3.06 0.19 3.10
N ALA A 109 -3.29 0.05 4.40
CA ALA A 109 -4.40 -0.75 4.95
C ALA A 109 -5.77 -0.22 4.49
N ALA A 110 -5.99 1.09 4.54
CA ALA A 110 -7.23 1.70 4.10
C ALA A 110 -7.50 1.46 2.61
N LEU A 111 -6.49 1.66 1.76
CA LEU A 111 -6.61 1.40 0.31
C LEU A 111 -6.87 -0.08 0.03
N LEU A 112 -6.17 -0.98 0.72
CA LEU A 112 -6.39 -2.41 0.57
C LEU A 112 -7.82 -2.80 0.92
N LEU A 113 -8.36 -2.31 2.03
CA LEU A 113 -9.74 -2.55 2.45
C LEU A 113 -10.75 -2.01 1.43
N VAL A 114 -10.57 -0.78 0.96
CA VAL A 114 -11.43 -0.17 -0.07
C VAL A 114 -11.41 -0.99 -1.36
N GLY A 115 -10.22 -1.43 -1.79
CA GLY A 115 -10.06 -2.27 -2.98
C GLY A 115 -10.73 -3.63 -2.83
N ILE A 116 -10.59 -4.30 -1.68
CA ILE A 116 -11.24 -5.59 -1.37
C ILE A 116 -12.76 -5.44 -1.38
N VAL A 117 -13.30 -4.43 -0.69
CA VAL A 117 -14.75 -4.18 -0.63
C VAL A 117 -15.30 -3.87 -2.02
N GLY A 118 -14.60 -3.03 -2.81
CA GLY A 118 -14.98 -2.73 -4.19
C GLY A 118 -15.01 -3.97 -5.09
N ALA A 119 -13.99 -4.83 -4.98
CA ALA A 119 -13.92 -6.08 -5.73
C ALA A 119 -15.05 -7.06 -5.33
N ALA A 120 -15.32 -7.19 -4.02
CA ALA A 120 -16.40 -8.02 -3.50
C ALA A 120 -17.78 -7.56 -4.00
N LEU A 121 -18.06 -6.25 -3.95
CA LEU A 121 -19.29 -5.68 -4.48
C LEU A 121 -19.42 -5.90 -5.99
N ALA A 122 -18.34 -5.72 -6.76
CA ALA A 122 -18.35 -5.97 -8.20
C ALA A 122 -18.67 -7.45 -8.53
N LEU A 123 -18.16 -8.39 -7.75
CA LEU A 123 -18.47 -9.82 -7.89
C LEU A 123 -19.93 -10.12 -7.55
N LEU A 124 -20.46 -9.55 -6.46
CA LEU A 124 -21.85 -9.74 -6.05
C LEU A 124 -22.84 -9.18 -7.09
N VAL A 125 -22.59 -7.99 -7.62
CA VAL A 125 -23.41 -7.39 -8.69
C VAL A 125 -23.36 -8.24 -9.96
N ARG A 126 -22.19 -8.77 -10.33
CA ARG A 126 -22.06 -9.68 -11.48
C ARG A 126 -22.84 -10.98 -11.28
N ARG A 127 -22.86 -11.54 -10.06
CA ARG A 127 -23.64 -12.75 -9.74
C ARG A 127 -25.14 -12.49 -9.89
N ARG A 128 -25.66 -11.40 -9.32
CA ARG A 128 -27.09 -11.03 -9.45
C ARG A 128 -27.53 -10.81 -10.89
N ALA A 129 -26.70 -10.13 -11.71
CA ALA A 129 -27.02 -9.90 -13.11
C ALA A 129 -27.08 -11.17 -13.97
N ARG A 130 -26.41 -12.26 -13.56
CA ARG A 130 -26.48 -13.56 -14.24
C ARG A 130 -27.67 -14.42 -13.79
N GLN A 131 -28.28 -14.09 -12.65
CA GLN A 131 -29.39 -14.83 -12.07
C GLN A 131 -30.76 -14.26 -12.43
N ALA A 132 -30.83 -13.12 -13.13
CA ALA A 132 -32.09 -12.60 -13.67
C ALA A 132 -32.64 -13.59 -14.73
N PRO A 133 -33.76 -14.27 -14.47
CA PRO A 133 -34.35 -15.21 -15.42
C PRO A 133 -34.83 -14.47 -16.67
N ALA A 134 -34.77 -15.15 -17.81
CA ALA A 134 -35.52 -14.77 -19.00
C ALA A 134 -37.02 -15.06 -18.77
N GLU A 135 -37.65 -14.30 -17.87
CA GLU A 135 -39.11 -14.25 -17.77
C GLU A 135 -39.61 -13.24 -18.81
N GLY A 136 -39.99 -13.75 -19.98
CA GLY A 136 -40.65 -12.94 -21.00
C GLY A 136 -40.49 -13.41 -22.45
N SER A 137 -40.77 -14.68 -22.76
CA SER A 137 -41.23 -15.05 -24.11
C SER A 137 -42.20 -16.21 -24.01
N GLY A 138 -43.46 -15.90 -23.76
CA GLY A 138 -44.50 -16.89 -23.59
C GLY A 138 -45.85 -16.24 -23.32
N SER A 139 -46.34 -15.45 -24.30
CA SER A 139 -47.75 -15.26 -24.59
C SER A 139 -47.89 -14.49 -25.90
#